data_AF-F7NLG1-F1
#
_entry.id   AF-F7NLG1-F1
#
_cell.length_a   1.000
_cell.length_b   1.000
_cell.length_c   1.000
_cell.angle_alpha   90.00
_cell.angle_beta   90.00
_cell.angle_gamma   90.00
#
_symmetry.space_group_name_H-M   'P 1'
#
loop_
_entity.id
_entity.type
_entity.pdbx_description
1 polymer ?
#
loop_
_entity_poly.entity_id
_entity_poly.type
_entity_poly.pdbx_seq_one_letter_code
_entity_poly.pdbx_strand_id
1 'polypeptide(L)'
;VKATWNVDPAMQAADEAAGVLKNGSYIKNPTAQNINGLIKEGSNYVGNSKFNGQYMYVVDTQGNIIIGSRAGQHMPHPTLVGGSNPQVQAAGIVEIRGGKIYKIDNASGHFKPGNGSLDAAQNAFSKLPSNVFSKNFQGYVPYGQ
;
A
#
# COMPACT_ATOMS: atom_id res chain seq x y z
N VAL A 1 -10.04 -18.95 4.81
CA VAL A 1 -10.38 -17.59 4.30
C VAL A 1 -9.24 -16.66 4.69
N LYS A 2 -8.71 -15.85 3.77
CA LYS A 2 -7.69 -14.84 4.13
C LYS A 2 -8.38 -13.70 4.89
N ALA A 3 -7.80 -13.24 6.00
CA ALA A 3 -8.32 -12.10 6.73
C ALA A 3 -8.33 -10.85 5.83
N THR A 4 -9.39 -10.05 5.92
CA THR A 4 -9.51 -8.76 5.24
C THR A 4 -9.88 -7.67 6.24
N TRP A 5 -9.46 -6.45 5.94
CA TRP A 5 -9.71 -5.26 6.73
C TRP A 5 -10.55 -4.28 5.94
N ASN A 6 -11.55 -3.72 6.60
CA ASN A 6 -12.41 -2.65 6.08
C ASN A 6 -11.88 -1.30 6.56
N VAL A 7 -12.33 -0.23 5.94
CA VAL A 7 -12.08 1.13 6.44
C VAL A 7 -12.78 1.31 7.79
N ASP A 8 -12.08 1.88 8.76
CA ASP A 8 -12.68 2.28 10.03
C ASP A 8 -13.79 3.32 9.78
N PRO A 9 -15.04 3.05 10.19
CA PRO A 9 -16.16 3.98 10.02
C PRO A 9 -15.88 5.38 10.59
N ALA A 10 -15.03 5.49 11.63
CA ALA A 10 -14.67 6.78 12.22
C ALA A 10 -13.91 7.71 11.27
N MET A 11 -13.30 7.19 10.20
CA MET A 11 -12.56 7.99 9.21
C MET A 11 -13.48 8.58 8.13
N GLN A 12 -14.67 8.01 7.92
CA GLN A 12 -15.51 8.32 6.75
C GLN A 12 -15.98 9.78 6.73
N ALA A 13 -16.38 10.35 7.87
CA ALA A 13 -16.85 11.74 7.93
C ALA A 13 -15.75 12.73 7.51
N ALA A 14 -14.50 12.48 7.90
CA ALA A 14 -13.36 13.30 7.49
C ALA A 14 -13.04 13.12 6.00
N ASP A 15 -13.14 11.89 5.49
CA ASP A 15 -12.90 11.57 4.09
C ASP A 15 -13.99 12.16 3.15
N GLU A 16 -15.24 12.25 3.61
CA GLU A 16 -16.33 12.94 2.92
C GLU A 16 -16.09 14.45 2.88
N ALA A 17 -15.72 15.05 4.02
CA ALA A 17 -15.39 16.47 4.09
C ALA A 17 -14.19 16.84 3.20
N ALA A 18 -13.20 15.94 3.08
CA ALA A 18 -12.06 16.09 2.18
C ALA A 18 -12.42 15.82 0.70
N GLY A 19 -13.64 15.36 0.40
CA GLY A 19 -14.11 15.05 -0.95
C GLY A 19 -13.46 13.83 -1.59
N VAL A 20 -12.82 12.96 -0.80
CA VAL A 20 -12.23 11.70 -1.29
C VAL A 20 -13.19 10.51 -1.17
N LEU A 21 -14.19 10.62 -0.30
CA LEU A 21 -15.36 9.73 -0.23
C LEU A 21 -16.59 10.50 -0.75
N LYS A 22 -17.25 9.99 -1.79
CA LYS A 22 -18.42 10.63 -2.41
C LYS A 22 -19.52 9.60 -2.62
N ASN A 23 -20.71 9.88 -2.09
CA ASN A 23 -21.87 8.97 -2.20
C ASN A 23 -21.52 7.53 -1.78
N GLY A 24 -20.77 7.37 -0.68
CA GLY A 24 -20.34 6.06 -0.18
C GLY A 24 -19.28 5.35 -1.03
N SER A 25 -18.62 6.03 -1.97
CA SER A 25 -17.55 5.48 -2.82
C SER A 25 -16.28 6.32 -2.78
N TYR A 26 -15.13 5.68 -2.52
CA TYR A 26 -13.84 6.36 -2.56
C TYR A 26 -13.40 6.61 -4.00
N ILE A 27 -12.92 7.83 -4.26
CA ILE A 27 -12.28 8.15 -5.53
C ILE A 27 -11.00 7.32 -5.71
N LYS A 28 -10.64 7.04 -6.96
CA LYS A 28 -9.38 6.36 -7.27
C LYS A 28 -8.22 7.35 -7.21
N ASN A 29 -7.19 7.01 -6.46
CA ASN A 29 -5.95 7.76 -6.44
C ASN A 29 -5.28 7.71 -7.83
N PRO A 30 -5.01 8.86 -8.48
CA PRO A 30 -4.45 8.88 -9.83
C PRO A 30 -3.02 8.34 -9.91
N THR A 31 -2.33 8.23 -8.78
CA THR A 31 -0.98 7.67 -8.68
C THR A 31 -0.97 6.19 -8.29
N ALA A 32 -2.14 5.57 -8.08
CA ALA A 32 -2.23 4.16 -7.72
C ALA A 32 -1.81 3.26 -8.88
N GLN A 33 -0.81 2.41 -8.65
CA GLN A 33 -0.28 1.48 -9.64
C GLN A 33 0.06 0.13 -9.01
N ASN A 34 -0.13 -0.95 -9.75
CA ASN A 34 0.33 -2.28 -9.32
C ASN A 34 1.86 -2.31 -9.40
N ILE A 35 2.53 -2.68 -8.30
CA ILE A 35 4.00 -2.68 -8.24
C ILE A 35 4.65 -3.60 -9.27
N ASN A 36 3.97 -4.68 -9.68
CA ASN A 36 4.48 -5.57 -10.72
C ASN A 36 4.62 -4.86 -12.06
N GLY A 37 3.73 -3.91 -12.37
CA GLY A 37 3.82 -3.09 -13.59
C GLY A 37 5.00 -2.11 -13.58
N LEU A 38 5.58 -1.83 -12.41
CA LEU A 38 6.78 -1.00 -12.26
C LEU A 38 8.08 -1.79 -12.41
N ILE A 39 8.03 -3.11 -12.23
CA ILE A 39 9.21 -3.97 -12.28
C ILE A 39 9.33 -4.54 -13.69
N LYS A 40 10.25 -3.97 -14.48
CA LYS A 40 10.57 -4.51 -15.81
C LYS A 40 11.28 -5.86 -15.68
N GLU A 41 11.07 -6.74 -16.65
CA GLU A 41 11.78 -8.02 -16.72
C GLU A 41 13.31 -7.80 -16.69
N GLY A 42 14.01 -8.59 -15.86
CA GLY A 42 15.46 -8.47 -15.64
C GLY A 42 15.90 -7.21 -14.85
N SER A 43 14.98 -6.33 -14.45
CA SER A 43 15.30 -5.14 -13.66
C SER A 43 15.66 -5.48 -12.22
N ASN A 44 16.55 -4.68 -11.63
CA ASN A 44 16.89 -4.70 -10.20
C ASN A 44 16.12 -3.65 -9.38
N TYR A 45 15.12 -3.00 -9.99
CA TYR A 45 14.44 -1.83 -9.44
C TYR A 45 12.92 -1.95 -9.56
N VAL A 46 12.22 -1.43 -8.55
CA VAL A 46 10.85 -0.93 -8.67
C VAL A 46 10.91 0.38 -9.45
N GLY A 47 10.42 0.39 -10.69
CA GLY A 47 10.52 1.52 -11.61
C GLY A 47 11.95 1.71 -12.12
N ASN A 48 12.73 2.54 -11.44
CA ASN A 48 14.12 2.84 -11.78
C ASN A 48 14.92 3.25 -10.53
N SER A 49 16.24 3.43 -10.66
CA SER A 49 17.13 3.79 -9.53
C SER A 49 16.82 5.12 -8.85
N LYS A 50 16.06 6.01 -9.51
CA LYS A 50 15.61 7.30 -8.97
C LYS A 50 14.23 7.22 -8.30
N PHE A 51 13.55 6.08 -8.37
CA PHE A 51 12.29 5.86 -7.65
C PHE A 51 12.58 5.73 -6.15
N ASN A 52 12.26 6.78 -5.39
CA ASN A 52 12.67 6.94 -4.00
C ASN A 52 11.54 7.56 -3.20
N GLY A 53 11.42 7.14 -1.94
CA GLY A 53 10.51 7.74 -0.97
C GLY A 53 9.65 6.70 -0.26
N GLN A 54 8.68 7.22 0.47
CA GLN A 54 7.65 6.43 1.15
C GLN A 54 6.37 6.49 0.35
N TYR A 55 5.82 5.32 0.06
CA TYR A 55 4.57 5.16 -0.69
C TYR A 55 3.57 4.42 0.18
N MET A 56 2.31 4.85 0.11
CA MET A 56 1.23 4.03 0.63
C MET A 56 1.17 2.75 -0.19
N TYR A 57 0.87 1.63 0.46
CA TYR A 57 0.51 0.41 -0.24
C TYR A 57 -0.77 -0.20 0.33
N VAL A 58 -1.45 -0.96 -0.52
CA VAL A 58 -2.47 -1.94 -0.14
C VAL A 58 -2.17 -3.26 -0.84
N VAL A 59 -2.48 -4.36 -0.16
CA VAL A 59 -2.65 -5.66 -0.80
C VAL A 59 -4.14 -5.88 -0.95
N ASP A 60 -4.64 -5.87 -2.19
CA ASP A 60 -6.08 -6.03 -2.43
C ASP A 60 -6.56 -7.47 -2.12
N THR A 61 -7.86 -7.71 -2.27
CA THR A 61 -8.46 -9.03 -2.01
C THR A 61 -7.97 -10.13 -2.94
N GLN A 62 -7.34 -9.78 -4.08
CA GLN A 62 -6.74 -10.72 -5.03
C GLN A 62 -5.25 -10.96 -4.74
N GLY A 63 -4.64 -10.17 -3.85
CA GLY A 63 -3.23 -10.25 -3.52
C GLY A 63 -2.33 -9.36 -4.39
N ASN A 64 -2.90 -8.43 -5.17
CA ASN A 64 -2.13 -7.44 -5.89
C ASN A 64 -1.61 -6.38 -4.92
N ILE A 65 -0.35 -5.98 -5.10
CA ILE A 65 0.25 -4.88 -4.35
C ILE A 65 0.04 -3.60 -5.16
N ILE A 66 -0.82 -2.72 -4.66
CA ILE A 66 -1.05 -1.40 -5.24
C ILE A 66 -0.31 -0.37 -4.39
N ILE A 67 0.58 0.41 -5.01
CA ILE A 67 1.27 1.51 -4.36
C ILE A 67 0.80 2.85 -4.90
N GLY A 68 0.92 3.91 -4.11
CA GLY A 68 0.66 5.27 -4.57
C GLY A 68 1.15 6.33 -3.60
N SER A 69 1.25 7.56 -4.09
CA SER A 69 1.57 8.73 -3.28
C SER A 69 0.30 9.35 -2.69
N ARG A 70 0.44 10.28 -1.74
CA ARG A 70 -0.68 11.11 -1.27
C ARG A 70 -1.19 12.14 -2.31
N ALA A 71 -0.54 12.21 -3.49
CA ALA A 71 -0.89 13.05 -4.63
C ALA A 71 -1.12 14.54 -4.32
N GLY A 72 -0.50 15.08 -3.26
CA GLY A 72 -0.69 16.47 -2.81
C GLY A 72 -2.07 16.81 -2.23
N GLN A 73 -3.03 15.87 -2.25
CA GLN A 73 -4.42 16.06 -1.80
C GLN A 73 -4.78 15.24 -0.55
N HIS A 74 -3.78 14.84 0.25
CA HIS A 74 -3.99 13.99 1.43
C HIS A 74 -4.74 12.68 1.13
N MET A 75 -4.59 12.12 -0.07
CA MET A 75 -5.26 10.87 -0.47
C MET A 75 -4.98 9.75 0.57
N PRO A 76 -6.02 9.15 1.18
CA PRO A 76 -5.83 8.07 2.14
C PRO A 76 -5.73 6.69 1.48
N HIS A 77 -5.28 5.67 2.21
CA HIS A 77 -5.13 4.30 1.67
C HIS A 77 -6.34 3.73 0.93
N PRO A 78 -7.60 3.97 1.35
CA PRO A 78 -8.78 3.46 0.63
C PRO A 78 -8.81 3.90 -0.84
N THR A 79 -8.26 5.07 -1.16
CA THR A 79 -8.21 5.58 -2.54
C THR A 79 -7.27 4.77 -3.45
N LEU A 80 -6.34 3.98 -2.90
CA LEU A 80 -5.50 3.08 -3.70
C LEU A 80 -6.33 1.97 -4.36
N VAL A 81 -7.42 1.53 -3.73
CA VAL A 81 -8.38 0.59 -4.33
C VAL A 81 -9.52 1.38 -5.00
N GLY A 82 -10.06 2.39 -4.31
CA GLY A 82 -11.26 3.12 -4.70
C GLY A 82 -12.54 2.30 -4.50
N GLY A 83 -13.68 2.88 -4.89
CA GLY A 83 -14.97 2.20 -4.88
C GLY A 83 -15.67 2.21 -3.53
N SER A 84 -16.83 1.56 -3.48
CA SER A 84 -17.64 1.40 -2.27
C SER A 84 -17.05 0.34 -1.35
N ASN A 85 -16.98 0.63 -0.04
CA ASN A 85 -16.53 -0.29 1.01
C ASN A 85 -15.26 -1.08 0.65
N PRO A 86 -14.12 -0.40 0.39
CA PRO A 86 -12.90 -1.09 -0.01
C PRO A 86 -12.43 -2.03 1.09
N GLN A 87 -11.91 -3.19 0.65
CA GLN A 87 -11.37 -4.24 1.50
C GLN A 87 -9.96 -4.60 1.05
N VAL A 88 -9.07 -4.84 2.01
CA VAL A 88 -7.67 -5.16 1.75
C VAL A 88 -7.20 -6.30 2.64
N GLN A 89 -6.25 -7.10 2.16
CA GLN A 89 -5.52 -8.08 2.97
C GLN A 89 -4.39 -7.42 3.76
N ALA A 90 -3.87 -6.28 3.31
CA ALA A 90 -2.88 -5.52 4.05
C ALA A 90 -2.88 -4.06 3.61
N ALA A 91 -2.42 -3.17 4.48
CA ALA A 91 -2.15 -1.78 4.12
C ALA A 91 -1.07 -1.19 5.03
N GLY A 92 -0.28 -0.27 4.48
CA GLY A 92 0.77 0.40 5.24
C GLY A 92 1.63 1.29 4.35
N ILE A 93 2.89 1.47 4.74
CA ILE A 93 3.88 2.22 3.98
C ILE A 93 4.98 1.26 3.50
N VAL A 94 5.37 1.41 2.24
CA VAL A 94 6.58 0.82 1.67
C VAL A 94 7.60 1.93 1.44
N GLU A 95 8.79 1.76 1.99
CA GLU A 95 9.91 2.65 1.78
C GLU A 95 10.81 2.11 0.68
N ILE A 96 11.08 2.93 -0.33
CA ILE A 96 11.92 2.59 -1.47
C ILE A 96 13.11 3.55 -1.51
N ARG A 97 14.32 2.99 -1.64
CA ARG A 97 15.60 3.72 -1.71
C ARG A 97 16.45 3.15 -2.84
N GLY A 98 16.99 4.01 -3.69
CA GLY A 98 17.71 3.63 -4.91
C GLY A 98 16.89 2.74 -5.85
N GLY A 99 15.57 2.90 -5.91
CA GLY A 99 14.66 2.01 -6.64
C GLY A 99 14.46 0.63 -6.01
N LYS A 100 14.91 0.41 -4.77
CA LYS A 100 14.81 -0.88 -4.07
C LYS A 100 13.97 -0.80 -2.81
N ILE A 101 13.21 -1.86 -2.54
CA ILE A 101 12.38 -1.97 -1.34
C ILE A 101 13.31 -2.07 -0.12
N TYR A 102 13.17 -1.11 0.79
CA TYR A 102 14.02 -0.98 1.97
C TYR A 102 13.31 -1.37 3.26
N LYS A 103 12.02 -1.07 3.40
CA LYS A 103 11.21 -1.38 4.60
C LYS A 103 9.73 -1.44 4.22
N ILE A 104 8.97 -2.29 4.89
CA ILE A 104 7.50 -2.37 4.78
C ILE A 104 6.93 -2.33 6.19
N ASP A 105 5.89 -1.54 6.43
CA ASP A 105 5.15 -1.52 7.70
C ASP A 105 3.64 -1.72 7.50
N ASN A 106 2.85 -1.66 8.58
CA ASN A 106 1.39 -1.69 8.55
C ASN A 106 0.75 -0.35 8.95
N ALA A 107 1.45 0.77 8.75
CA ALA A 107 0.98 2.12 9.09
C ALA A 107 -0.09 2.61 8.09
N SER A 108 -1.32 2.13 8.20
CA SER A 108 -2.39 2.47 7.25
C SER A 108 -3.32 3.60 7.70
N GLY A 109 -3.50 3.80 9.02
CA GLY A 109 -4.49 4.73 9.57
C GLY A 109 -5.95 4.31 9.34
N HIS A 110 -6.37 4.19 8.08
CA HIS A 110 -7.76 3.94 7.66
C HIS A 110 -8.23 2.51 7.81
N PHE A 111 -7.42 1.54 7.41
CA PHE A 111 -7.79 0.12 7.48
C PHE A 111 -7.52 -0.50 8.87
N LYS A 112 -6.80 0.22 9.75
CA LYS A 112 -6.32 -0.21 11.08
C LYS A 112 -5.99 -1.71 11.17
N PRO A 113 -5.10 -2.22 10.30
CA PRO A 113 -4.82 -3.63 10.23
C PRO A 113 -4.18 -4.17 11.52
N GLY A 114 -4.73 -5.26 12.05
CA GLY A 114 -4.12 -6.02 13.13
C GLY A 114 -2.89 -6.83 12.67
N ASN A 115 -2.26 -7.58 13.59
CA ASN A 115 -0.99 -8.28 13.35
C ASN A 115 -0.95 -9.12 12.05
N GLY A 116 -2.05 -9.79 11.69
CA GLY A 116 -2.13 -10.63 10.49
C GLY A 116 -1.96 -9.89 9.15
N SER A 117 -1.98 -8.55 9.15
CA SER A 117 -1.74 -7.75 7.94
C SER A 117 -0.28 -7.75 7.51
N LEU A 118 0.68 -7.85 8.45
CA LEU A 118 2.09 -7.94 8.05
C LEU A 118 2.38 -9.30 7.41
N ASP A 119 1.76 -10.37 7.90
CA ASP A 119 1.84 -11.69 7.27
C ASP A 119 1.28 -11.67 5.85
N ALA A 120 0.15 -11.00 5.63
CA ALA A 120 -0.44 -10.81 4.31
C ALA A 120 0.45 -9.97 3.39
N ALA A 121 1.05 -8.89 3.91
CA ALA A 121 2.03 -8.10 3.18
C ALA A 121 3.24 -8.96 2.80
N GLN A 122 3.82 -9.70 3.75
CA GLN A 122 4.95 -10.58 3.52
C GLN A 122 4.66 -11.64 2.45
N ASN A 123 3.48 -12.25 2.49
CA ASN A 123 3.05 -13.23 1.50
C ASN A 123 2.86 -12.64 0.09
N ALA A 124 2.51 -11.37 -0.02
CA ALA A 124 2.37 -10.71 -1.32
C ALA A 124 3.73 -10.26 -1.86
N PHE A 125 4.52 -9.56 -1.04
CA PHE A 125 5.82 -9.00 -1.42
C PHE A 125 6.88 -10.07 -1.67
N SER A 126 6.83 -11.22 -0.99
CA SER A 126 7.75 -12.34 -1.22
C SER A 126 7.67 -12.95 -2.63
N LYS A 127 6.60 -12.65 -3.38
CA LYS A 127 6.43 -13.08 -4.77
C LYS A 127 7.13 -12.15 -5.77
N LEU A 128 7.58 -10.98 -5.34
CA LEU A 128 8.36 -10.08 -6.19
C LEU A 128 9.78 -10.65 -6.36
N PRO A 129 10.48 -10.33 -7.47
CA PRO A 129 11.86 -10.71 -7.65
C PRO A 129 12.74 -10.26 -6.48
N SER A 130 13.53 -11.16 -5.90
CA SER A 130 14.33 -10.86 -4.71
C SER A 130 15.35 -9.74 -4.92
N ASN A 131 15.80 -9.55 -6.16
CA ASN A 131 16.73 -8.49 -6.55
C ASN A 131 16.13 -7.08 -6.50
N VAL A 132 14.81 -6.91 -6.35
CA VAL A 132 14.19 -5.58 -6.13
C VAL A 132 14.23 -5.14 -4.66
N PHE A 133 14.63 -6.03 -3.75
CA PHE A 133 14.85 -5.69 -2.35
C PHE A 133 16.26 -5.13 -2.15
N SER A 134 16.39 -4.21 -1.20
CA SER A 134 17.69 -3.67 -0.79
C SER A 134 18.51 -4.76 -0.11
N LYS A 135 19.84 -4.73 -0.30
CA LYS A 135 20.75 -5.57 0.50
C LYS A 135 20.64 -5.29 2.00
N ASN A 136 20.19 -4.09 2.36
CA ASN A 136 19.96 -3.66 3.74
C ASN A 136 18.45 -3.64 4.09
N PHE A 137 17.64 -4.49 3.44
CA PHE A 137 16.20 -4.59 3.69
C PHE A 137 15.95 -4.81 5.19
N GLN A 138 15.14 -3.94 5.79
CA GLN A 138 14.85 -3.92 7.23
C GLN A 138 13.73 -4.89 7.62
N GLY A 139 13.12 -5.58 6.65
CA GLY A 139 12.01 -6.48 6.89
C GLY A 139 10.65 -5.78 6.96
N TYR A 140 9.73 -6.49 7.61
CA TYR A 140 8.34 -6.09 7.86
C TYR A 140 8.24 -5.63 9.31
N VAL A 141 8.02 -4.33 9.51
CA VAL A 141 8.13 -3.69 10.82
C VAL A 141 6.74 -3.27 11.32
N PRO A 142 6.29 -3.76 12.49
CA PRO A 142 5.05 -3.28 13.10
C PRO A 142 5.10 -1.78 13.37
N TYR A 143 4.03 -1.07 13.02
CA TYR A 143 3.84 0.32 13.35
C TYR A 143 3.13 0.45 14.71
N GLY A 144 3.69 1.29 15.60
CA GLY A 144 3.07 1.59 16.90
C GLY A 144 3.29 0.54 17.99
N GLN A 145 4.30 -0.33 17.86
CA GLN A 145 4.79 -1.20 18.92
C GLN A 145 6.15 -0.72 19.42
#